data_AF-A0A2G9QKA8-F1
#
_entry.id   AF-A0A2G9QKA8-F1
#
_cell.length_a   1.000
_cell.length_b   1.000
_cell.length_c   1.000
_cell.angle_alpha   90.00
_cell.angle_beta   90.00
_cell.angle_gamma   90.00
#
_symmetry.space_group_name_H-M   'P 1'
#
loop_
_entity.id
_entity.type
_entity.pdbx_description
1 polymer ?
#
loop_
_entity_poly.entity_id
_entity_poly.type
_entity_poly.pdbx_seq_one_letter_code
_entity_poly.pdbx_strand_id
1 'polypeptide(L)'
;LLSWSPKKKKRGIWPQWRHRRQYNLETGVGRNNGSDLKVQIIIKKQVVFQCVCETQENCKLFYDPGNNSAVISLDGCPVISGDVKIRFESSAGLPKGYDDCPFYFWFNTSFVENNILYLSKNELDNPHKEKSGKIYSENFAVELNFES
;
A
#
# COMPACT_ATOMS: atom_id res chain seq x y z
N LEU A 1 -44.74 14.36 -38.49
CA LEU A 1 -43.99 13.08 -38.48
C LEU A 1 -42.52 13.43 -38.67
N LEU A 2 -41.58 13.37 -37.73
CA LEU A 2 -41.45 12.79 -36.40
C LEU A 2 -40.62 13.78 -35.55
N SER A 3 -41.04 14.08 -34.32
CA SER A 3 -40.23 14.81 -33.34
C SER A 3 -39.19 13.87 -32.73
N TRP A 4 -37.90 14.21 -32.82
CA TRP A 4 -36.84 13.50 -32.11
C TRP A 4 -36.63 14.14 -30.74
N SER A 5 -36.88 13.39 -29.67
CA SER A 5 -36.51 13.77 -28.29
C SER A 5 -35.29 12.95 -27.85
N PRO A 6 -34.24 13.55 -27.26
CA PRO A 6 -33.14 12.77 -26.71
C PRO A 6 -33.62 12.01 -25.46
N LYS A 7 -33.40 10.69 -25.45
CA LYS A 7 -33.65 9.85 -24.28
C LYS A 7 -32.78 10.32 -23.11
N LYS A 8 -33.43 10.75 -22.01
CA LYS A 8 -32.77 11.03 -20.73
C LYS A 8 -32.06 9.77 -20.24
N LYS A 9 -30.72 9.81 -20.19
CA LYS A 9 -29.90 8.74 -19.61
C LYS A 9 -30.13 8.77 -18.09
N LYS A 10 -30.58 7.64 -17.53
CA LYS A 10 -30.94 7.50 -16.11
C LYS A 10 -29.73 7.81 -15.21
N ARG A 11 -29.95 8.67 -14.20
CA ARG A 11 -29.08 8.82 -13.03
C ARG A 11 -28.99 7.47 -12.32
N GLY A 12 -27.81 6.85 -12.34
CA GLY A 12 -27.58 5.55 -11.71
C GLY A 12 -26.10 5.36 -11.43
N ILE A 13 -25.73 5.66 -10.19
CA ILE A 13 -24.52 5.21 -9.47
C ILE A 13 -23.20 5.60 -10.15
N TRP A 14 -22.72 6.80 -9.80
CA TRP A 14 -21.29 7.09 -9.89
C TRP A 14 -20.57 6.17 -8.90
N PRO A 15 -19.50 5.46 -9.28
CA PRO A 15 -18.59 4.89 -8.29
C PRO A 15 -18.09 6.07 -7.45
N GLN A 16 -18.37 6.01 -6.15
CA GLN A 16 -17.85 6.93 -5.16
C GLN A 16 -16.32 6.85 -5.20
N TRP A 17 -15.68 7.79 -5.89
CA TRP A 17 -14.26 8.03 -5.79
C TRP A 17 -14.02 8.79 -4.50
N ARG A 18 -13.49 8.11 -3.48
CA ARG A 18 -12.97 8.73 -2.25
C ARG A 18 -11.72 7.96 -1.81
N HIS A 19 -10.56 8.58 -1.98
CA HIS A 19 -9.34 8.42 -1.19
C HIS A 19 -8.62 7.07 -1.30
N ARG A 20 -8.19 6.72 -2.51
CA ARG A 20 -7.40 5.53 -2.84
C ARG A 20 -5.91 5.83 -2.64
N ARG A 21 -5.37 5.44 -1.48
CA ARG A 21 -3.91 5.21 -1.35
C ARG A 21 -3.60 3.78 -1.71
N GLN A 22 -2.72 3.57 -2.68
CA GLN A 22 -2.39 2.26 -3.21
C GLN A 22 -0.94 1.92 -2.90
N TYR A 23 -0.72 0.77 -2.25
CA TYR A 23 0.59 0.15 -2.15
C TYR A 23 0.74 -0.91 -3.22
N ASN A 24 1.78 -0.83 -4.04
CA ASN A 24 2.19 -1.91 -4.94
C ASN A 24 3.42 -2.60 -4.33
N LEU A 25 3.30 -3.89 -4.01
CA LEU A 25 4.41 -4.70 -3.52
C LEU A 25 4.69 -5.82 -4.49
N GLU A 26 5.93 -5.93 -4.97
CA GLU A 26 6.34 -7.12 -5.70
C GLU A 26 6.26 -8.37 -4.81
N THR A 27 5.72 -9.46 -5.34
CA THR A 27 5.50 -10.70 -4.60
C THR A 27 6.72 -11.63 -4.67
N GLY A 28 6.86 -12.47 -3.64
CA GLY A 28 8.02 -13.33 -3.34
C GLY A 28 8.26 -13.43 -1.83
N VAL A 29 7.51 -12.64 -1.07
CA VAL A 29 7.61 -12.44 0.37
C VAL A 29 6.35 -13.00 1.06
N GLY A 30 6.52 -13.68 2.19
CA GLY A 30 5.42 -14.17 3.01
C GLY A 30 4.55 -15.19 2.27
N ARG A 31 3.23 -14.97 2.19
CA ARG A 31 2.30 -15.84 1.44
C ARG A 31 2.28 -15.54 -0.07
N ASN A 32 3.17 -14.67 -0.55
CA ASN A 32 3.32 -14.35 -1.97
C ASN A 32 2.12 -13.65 -2.62
N ASN A 33 1.20 -13.11 -1.83
CA ASN A 33 -0.01 -12.43 -2.32
C ASN A 33 -0.43 -11.24 -1.44
N GLY A 34 0.39 -10.87 -0.45
CA GLY A 34 0.11 -9.78 0.49
C GLY A 34 -0.96 -10.08 1.55
N SER A 35 -1.63 -11.24 1.52
CA SER A 35 -2.71 -11.55 2.48
C SER A 35 -2.24 -11.64 3.93
N ASP A 36 -0.97 -11.96 4.16
CA ASP A 36 -0.38 -12.00 5.50
C ASP A 36 -0.04 -10.62 6.07
N LEU A 37 -0.13 -9.55 5.28
CA LEU A 37 0.36 -8.23 5.65
C LEU A 37 -0.63 -7.45 6.53
N LYS A 38 -0.08 -6.76 7.54
CA LYS A 38 -0.73 -5.66 8.25
C LYS A 38 0.13 -4.41 8.07
N VAL A 39 -0.50 -3.30 7.67
CA VAL A 39 0.18 -2.02 7.42
C VAL A 39 -0.20 -1.04 8.52
N GLN A 40 0.78 -0.36 9.10
CA GLN A 40 0.58 0.71 10.06
C GLN A 40 1.20 2.01 9.56
N ILE A 41 0.45 3.11 9.69
CA ILE A 41 0.92 4.46 9.43
C ILE A 41 1.14 5.14 10.77
N ILE A 42 2.35 5.62 10.99
CA ILE A 42 2.79 6.18 12.27
C ILE A 42 3.29 7.60 12.03
N ILE A 43 2.75 8.55 12.81
CA ILE A 43 3.14 9.96 12.81
C ILE A 43 3.38 10.38 14.25
N LYS A 44 4.48 11.09 14.53
CA LYS A 44 4.85 11.51 15.91
C LYS A 44 4.82 10.35 16.92
N LYS A 45 5.30 9.17 16.49
CA LYS A 45 5.33 7.92 17.28
C LYS A 45 3.96 7.33 17.66
N GLN A 46 2.87 7.80 17.05
CA GLN A 46 1.53 7.26 17.24
C GLN A 46 1.04 6.58 15.97
N VAL A 47 0.44 5.39 16.11
CA VAL A 47 -0.26 4.73 15.00
C VAL A 47 -1.53 5.52 14.72
N VAL A 48 -1.54 6.27 13.61
CA VAL A 48 -2.69 7.08 13.18
C VAL A 48 -3.64 6.30 12.28
N PHE A 49 -3.17 5.20 11.71
CA PHE A 49 -3.96 4.31 10.87
C PHE A 49 -3.37 2.90 10.84
N GLN A 50 -4.22 1.89 10.68
CA GLN A 50 -3.80 0.53 10.39
C GLN A 50 -4.81 -0.20 9.51
N CYS A 51 -4.34 -1.15 8.71
CA CYS A 51 -5.17 -2.09 7.99
C CYS A 51 -4.61 -3.52 8.09
N VAL A 52 -5.49 -4.51 7.99
CA VAL A 52 -5.14 -5.94 8.02
C VAL A 52 -5.62 -6.59 6.73
N CYS A 53 -4.70 -7.08 5.90
CA CYS A 53 -5.03 -7.56 4.56
C CYS A 53 -5.78 -8.89 4.59
N GLU A 54 -5.52 -9.76 5.58
CA GLU A 54 -6.18 -11.06 5.75
C GLU A 54 -7.70 -10.90 5.95
N THR A 55 -8.10 -9.98 6.81
CA THR A 55 -9.51 -9.69 7.13
C THR A 55 -10.09 -8.56 6.27
N GLN A 56 -9.25 -7.88 5.47
CA GLN A 56 -9.58 -6.65 4.75
C GLN A 56 -10.14 -5.55 5.68
N GLU A 57 -9.64 -5.49 6.91
CA GLU A 57 -9.94 -4.42 7.85
C GLU A 57 -9.25 -3.13 7.37
N ASN A 58 -10.04 -2.07 7.13
CA ASN A 58 -9.56 -0.77 6.62
C ASN A 58 -8.75 -0.84 5.32
N CYS A 59 -8.87 -1.91 4.53
CA CYS A 59 -8.25 -1.97 3.22
C CYS A 59 -9.00 -2.90 2.26
N LYS A 60 -8.64 -2.83 0.99
CA LYS A 60 -8.93 -3.86 -0.03
C LYS A 60 -7.62 -4.36 -0.59
N LEU A 61 -7.46 -5.68 -0.61
CA LEU A 61 -6.31 -6.37 -1.18
C LEU A 61 -6.70 -6.92 -2.55
N PHE A 62 -5.87 -6.66 -3.55
CA PHE A 62 -5.95 -7.28 -4.87
C PHE A 62 -4.58 -7.84 -5.24
N TYR A 63 -4.50 -9.13 -5.55
CA TYR A 63 -3.29 -9.76 -6.05
C TYR A 63 -3.33 -9.82 -7.58
N ASP A 64 -2.33 -9.22 -8.22
CA ASP A 64 -2.11 -9.25 -9.66
C ASP A 64 -0.97 -10.22 -10.00
N PRO A 65 -1.27 -11.48 -10.37
CA PRO A 65 -0.25 -12.44 -10.73
C PRO A 65 0.49 -12.08 -12.03
N GLY A 66 -0.10 -11.25 -12.91
CA GLY A 66 0.53 -10.86 -14.17
C GLY A 66 1.71 -9.90 -13.96
N ASN A 67 1.59 -9.02 -12.97
CA ASN A 67 2.65 -8.09 -12.56
C ASN A 67 3.42 -8.58 -11.32
N ASN A 68 3.12 -9.80 -10.83
CA ASN A 68 3.68 -10.35 -9.60
C ASN A 68 3.57 -9.33 -8.44
N SER A 69 2.37 -8.78 -8.23
CA SER A 69 2.18 -7.69 -7.28
C SER A 69 0.95 -7.80 -6.39
N ALA A 70 1.06 -7.31 -5.16
CA ALA A 70 -0.06 -7.12 -4.25
C ALA A 70 -0.41 -5.62 -4.17
N VAL A 71 -1.67 -5.32 -4.44
CA VAL A 71 -2.24 -3.98 -4.44
C VAL A 71 -3.10 -3.78 -3.20
N ILE A 72 -2.66 -2.91 -2.28
CA ILE A 72 -3.39 -2.61 -1.03
C ILE A 72 -4.00 -1.22 -1.15
N SER A 73 -5.33 -1.14 -1.29
CA SER A 73 -6.07 0.13 -1.23
C SER A 73 -6.51 0.41 0.19
N LEU A 74 -6.07 1.51 0.79
CA LEU A 74 -6.46 1.88 2.16
C LEU A 74 -7.85 2.51 2.19
N ASP A 75 -8.71 2.04 3.10
CA ASP A 75 -10.05 2.58 3.35
C ASP A 75 -10.06 3.36 4.66
N GLY A 76 -10.65 4.56 4.66
CA GLY A 76 -10.75 5.40 5.86
C GLY A 76 -9.43 5.98 6.40
N CYS A 77 -8.33 5.93 5.64
CA CYS A 77 -7.06 6.48 6.11
C CYS A 77 -7.14 8.02 6.23
N PRO A 78 -6.68 8.62 7.35
CA PRO A 78 -6.76 10.06 7.55
C PRO A 78 -5.82 10.82 6.59
N VAL A 79 -5.97 12.15 6.54
CA VAL A 79 -4.95 13.01 5.92
C VAL A 79 -3.66 12.91 6.75
N ILE A 80 -2.53 12.74 6.07
CA ILE A 80 -1.21 12.60 6.67
C ILE A 80 -0.32 13.76 6.22
N SER A 81 0.60 14.20 7.06
CA SER A 81 1.49 15.33 6.78
C SER A 81 2.74 15.27 7.65
N GLY A 82 3.88 15.71 7.09
CA GLY A 82 5.18 15.74 7.76
C GLY A 82 5.91 14.40 7.66
N ASP A 83 6.66 14.05 8.70
CA ASP A 83 7.40 12.79 8.77
C ASP A 83 6.46 11.62 9.09
N VAL A 84 6.35 10.70 8.15
CA VAL A 84 5.48 9.53 8.20
C VAL A 84 6.34 8.28 8.17
N LYS A 85 6.07 7.36 9.09
CA LYS A 85 6.59 5.99 9.06
C LYS A 85 5.50 5.04 8.56
N ILE A 86 5.85 4.18 7.63
CA ILE A 86 5.02 3.05 7.22
C ILE A 86 5.69 1.76 7.70
N ARG A 87 4.97 0.97 8.51
CA ARG A 87 5.46 -0.31 9.04
C ARG A 87 4.61 -1.47 8.51
N PHE A 88 5.28 -2.53 8.08
CA PHE A 88 4.64 -3.76 7.62
C PHE A 88 4.90 -4.88 8.62
N GLU A 89 3.83 -5.48 9.14
CA GLU A 89 3.84 -6.73 9.90
C GLU A 89 3.38 -7.88 8.99
N SER A 90 3.73 -9.11 9.34
CA SER A 90 3.31 -10.31 8.60
C SER A 90 2.93 -11.44 9.56
N SER A 91 1.80 -12.10 9.28
CA SER A 91 1.37 -13.33 9.97
C SER A 91 2.01 -14.61 9.40
N ALA A 92 2.83 -14.50 8.35
CA ALA A 92 3.51 -15.63 7.70
C ALA A 92 4.83 -16.05 8.39
N GLY A 93 5.16 -15.45 9.53
CA GLY A 93 6.40 -15.76 10.26
C GLY A 93 7.66 -15.21 9.60
N LEU A 94 7.55 -14.11 8.85
CA LEU A 94 8.70 -13.44 8.26
C LEU A 94 9.70 -12.99 9.36
N PRO A 95 11.02 -13.14 9.13
CA PRO A 95 12.03 -12.68 10.06
C PRO A 95 11.89 -11.18 10.34
N LYS A 96 11.98 -10.83 11.62
CA LYS A 96 11.90 -9.45 12.08
C LYS A 96 13.31 -8.87 12.21
N GLY A 97 13.48 -7.65 11.72
CA GLY A 97 14.71 -6.88 11.86
C GLY A 97 14.57 -5.80 12.92
N TYR A 98 15.03 -4.60 12.59
CA TYR A 98 14.77 -3.43 13.41
C TYR A 98 13.26 -3.13 13.50
N ASP A 99 12.88 -2.45 14.57
CA ASP A 99 11.48 -2.11 14.91
C ASP A 99 10.54 -3.31 15.10
N ASP A 100 11.10 -4.50 15.36
CA ASP A 100 10.35 -5.75 15.57
C ASP A 100 9.35 -6.08 14.44
N CYS A 101 9.72 -5.77 13.20
CA CYS A 101 8.90 -6.00 12.01
C CYS A 101 9.72 -6.52 10.82
N PRO A 102 9.07 -7.15 9.82
CA PRO A 102 9.70 -7.54 8.56
C PRO A 102 10.37 -6.38 7.84
N PHE A 103 9.68 -5.27 7.62
CA PHE A 103 10.22 -4.08 6.97
C PHE A 103 9.38 -2.83 7.24
N TYR A 104 10.02 -1.67 7.10
CA TYR A 104 9.39 -0.37 7.24
C TYR A 104 10.17 0.68 6.42
N PHE A 105 9.66 1.90 6.37
CA PHE A 105 10.41 3.06 5.88
C PHE A 105 9.83 4.36 6.46
N TRP A 106 10.60 5.43 6.31
CA TRP A 106 10.17 6.79 6.61
C TRP A 106 10.19 7.63 5.35
N PHE A 107 9.27 8.58 5.25
CA PHE A 107 9.32 9.64 4.25
C PHE A 107 8.71 10.91 4.83
N ASN A 108 9.06 12.07 4.27
CA ASN A 108 8.34 13.30 4.56
C ASN A 108 7.39 13.60 3.40
N THR A 109 6.14 13.93 3.69
CA THR A 109 5.14 14.25 2.66
C THR A 109 5.53 15.42 1.77
N SER A 110 6.42 16.32 2.21
CA SER A 110 6.90 17.45 1.40
C SER A 110 7.82 17.06 0.24
N PHE A 111 8.38 15.84 0.25
CA PHE A 111 9.27 15.34 -0.80
C PHE A 111 8.57 14.38 -1.77
N VAL A 112 7.25 14.16 -1.62
CA VAL A 112 6.49 13.35 -2.57
C VAL A 112 6.20 14.19 -3.80
N GLU A 113 6.65 13.70 -4.95
CA GLU A 113 6.45 14.34 -6.26
C GLU A 113 5.47 13.53 -7.10
N ASN A 114 4.65 14.19 -7.92
CA ASN A 114 3.71 13.55 -8.83
C ASN A 114 2.73 12.56 -8.14
N ASN A 115 2.46 12.76 -6.85
CA ASN A 115 1.63 11.89 -6.02
C ASN A 115 2.12 10.43 -5.94
N ILE A 116 3.40 10.16 -6.22
CA ILE A 116 3.97 8.82 -6.17
C ILE A 116 5.25 8.84 -5.34
N LEU A 117 5.40 7.84 -4.47
CA LEU A 117 6.67 7.52 -3.81
C LEU A 117 7.01 6.08 -4.14
N TYR A 118 8.09 5.86 -4.89
CA TYR A 118 8.61 4.54 -5.18
C TYR A 118 9.88 4.31 -4.36
N LEU A 119 9.96 3.17 -3.67
CA LEU A 119 11.11 2.76 -2.88
C LEU A 119 11.52 1.36 -3.29
N SER A 120 12.73 1.22 -3.80
CA SER A 120 13.37 -0.07 -4.07
C SER A 120 13.75 -0.78 -2.77
N LYS A 121 14.06 -2.08 -2.84
CA LYS A 121 14.56 -2.90 -1.73
C LYS A 121 15.65 -2.22 -0.90
N ASN A 122 16.57 -1.50 -1.56
CA ASN A 122 17.71 -0.85 -0.90
C ASN A 122 17.33 0.41 -0.11
N GLU A 123 16.15 0.96 -0.37
CA GLU A 123 15.60 2.13 0.30
C GLU A 123 14.64 1.75 1.45
N LEU A 124 14.36 0.44 1.62
CA LEU A 124 13.52 -0.10 2.68
C LEU A 124 14.37 -0.56 3.87
N ASP A 125 13.93 -0.21 5.08
CA ASP A 125 14.58 -0.66 6.32
C ASP A 125 14.28 -2.14 6.59
N ASN A 126 15.35 -2.91 6.82
CA ASN A 126 15.45 -4.38 6.90
C ASN A 126 15.73 -5.10 5.56
N PRO A 127 15.00 -4.90 4.45
CA PRO A 127 15.29 -5.55 3.17
C PRO A 127 16.65 -5.20 2.55
N HIS A 128 17.19 -4.01 2.84
CA HIS A 128 18.51 -3.55 2.32
C HIS A 128 19.71 -4.37 2.81
N LYS A 129 19.54 -5.27 3.80
CA LYS A 129 20.63 -6.07 4.34
C LYS A 129 20.92 -7.27 3.45
N GLU A 130 22.18 -7.57 3.16
CA GLU A 130 22.56 -8.73 2.32
C GLU A 130 21.95 -10.06 2.78
N LYS A 131 21.86 -10.27 4.12
CA LYS A 131 21.30 -11.50 4.71
C LYS A 131 19.81 -11.72 4.39
N SER A 132 19.08 -10.70 3.93
CA SER A 132 17.67 -10.81 3.54
C SER A 132 17.45 -11.04 2.05
N GLY A 133 18.52 -11.17 1.25
CA GLY A 133 18.42 -11.41 -0.21
C GLY A 133 17.76 -12.74 -0.60
N LYS A 134 17.60 -13.69 0.33
CA LYS A 134 16.82 -14.93 0.10
C LYS A 134 15.31 -14.74 0.26
N ILE A 135 14.86 -13.63 0.84
CA ILE A 135 13.46 -13.34 1.15
C ILE A 135 12.94 -12.23 0.25
N TYR A 136 13.70 -11.15 0.11
CA TYR A 136 13.37 -10.03 -0.77
C TYR A 136 14.22 -10.12 -2.04
N SER A 137 13.57 -10.35 -3.18
CA SER A 137 14.20 -10.33 -4.49
C SER A 137 14.84 -8.96 -4.76
N GLU A 138 15.79 -8.89 -5.72
CA GLU A 138 16.41 -7.61 -6.10
C GLU A 138 15.42 -6.59 -6.66
N ASN A 139 14.32 -7.06 -7.24
CA ASN A 139 13.27 -6.20 -7.79
C ASN A 139 12.25 -5.76 -6.72
N PHE A 140 12.28 -6.37 -5.51
CA PHE A 140 11.31 -6.05 -4.46
C PHE A 140 11.25 -4.55 -4.21
N ALA A 141 10.04 -3.99 -4.27
CA ALA A 141 9.81 -2.57 -4.11
C ALA A 141 8.45 -2.30 -3.45
N VAL A 142 8.31 -1.09 -2.92
CA VAL A 142 7.04 -0.55 -2.44
C VAL A 142 6.79 0.76 -3.17
N GLU A 143 5.66 0.86 -3.85
CA GLU A 143 5.16 2.10 -4.42
C GLU A 143 3.93 2.59 -3.65
N LEU A 144 3.91 3.86 -3.26
CA LEU A 144 2.77 4.53 -2.66
C LEU A 144 2.19 5.51 -3.66
N ASN A 145 0.90 5.36 -3.95
CA ASN A 145 0.13 6.34 -4.72
C ASN A 145 -0.69 7.19 -3.75
N PHE A 146 -0.57 8.51 -3.84
CA PHE A 146 -1.28 9.48 -3.03
C PHE A 146 -2.42 10.12 -3.82
N GLU A 147 -3.47 10.55 -3.13
CA GLU A 147 -4.47 11.44 -3.71
C GLU A 147 -4.31 12.82 -3.10
N SER A 148 -4.39 13.84 -3.96
CA SER A 148 -4.36 15.26 -3.60
C SER A 148 -5.75 15.79 -3.25
#